data_AF-A0A2U1JVX6-F1
#
_entry.id   AF-A0A2U1JVX6-F1
#
_cell.length_a   1.000
_cell.length_b   1.000
_cell.length_c   1.000
_cell.angle_alpha   90.00
_cell.angle_beta   90.00
_cell.angle_gamma   90.00
#
_symmetry.space_group_name_H-M   'P 1'
#
loop_
_entity.id
_entity.type
_entity.pdbx_description
1 polymer ?
#
loop_
_entity_poly.entity_id
_entity_poly.type
_entity_poly.pdbx_seq_one_letter_code
_entity_poly.pdbx_strand_id
1 'polypeptide(L)'
;MELFTSKNKNITTSGVLLLTKSIGAIIVSTSLDVEALTTEQIKVEVEKATGNEEITRGYMSLQDFIYLTTFNGDAISSDATYKTTAECEICEDGAIVLGDKDVIKISLIGLKGAETYVLNGIEMPEMSNKTLAFENKSMSSDDKDKHFEVYHCDLALLDNSDDIQEVSYTFLNDNVVKYTMHELRVLSRSVDPVAYVRQDFTVKGAFSGKLQLPLFGVKSIEVRKNQGNIVNLLMRIEA
;
A
#
# COMPACT_ATOMS: atom_id res chain seq x y z
N MET A 1 11.03 -17.45 -0.55
CA MET A 1 10.38 -18.61 0.12
C MET A 1 8.88 -18.61 -0.18
N GLU A 2 8.27 -19.68 -0.68
CA GLU A 2 6.79 -19.73 -0.85
C GLU A 2 6.10 -19.82 0.52
N LEU A 3 5.11 -18.95 0.73
CA LEU A 3 4.32 -18.88 1.96
C LEU A 3 2.90 -19.41 1.74
N PHE A 4 2.35 -19.18 0.55
CA PHE A 4 0.99 -19.51 0.22
C PHE A 4 0.79 -19.64 -1.29
N THR A 5 -0.08 -20.56 -1.69
CA THR A 5 -0.58 -20.68 -3.06
C THR A 5 -2.04 -21.15 -3.09
N SER A 6 -2.88 -20.41 -3.79
CA SER A 6 -4.27 -20.80 -4.12
C SER A 6 -4.38 -21.59 -5.42
N LYS A 7 -3.27 -21.86 -6.12
CA LYS A 7 -3.29 -22.53 -7.42
C LYS A 7 -4.08 -23.84 -7.36
N ASN A 8 -5.05 -23.98 -8.26
CA ASN A 8 -5.97 -25.11 -8.34
C ASN A 8 -6.86 -25.32 -7.10
N LYS A 9 -7.09 -24.28 -6.29
CA LYS A 9 -7.93 -24.33 -5.09
C LYS A 9 -8.98 -23.21 -5.14
N ASN A 10 -10.21 -23.55 -4.77
CA ASN A 10 -11.28 -22.57 -4.58
C ASN A 10 -11.28 -22.07 -3.13
N ILE A 11 -10.39 -21.14 -2.80
CA ILE A 11 -10.24 -20.58 -1.45
C ILE A 11 -10.50 -19.07 -1.44
N THR A 12 -11.17 -18.61 -0.40
CA THR A 12 -11.50 -17.19 -0.19
C THR A 12 -10.67 -16.55 0.92
N THR A 13 -9.88 -17.35 1.64
CA THR A 13 -8.96 -16.90 2.70
C THR A 13 -7.70 -17.78 2.71
N SER A 14 -6.58 -17.26 3.23
CA SER A 14 -5.35 -18.03 3.41
C SER A 14 -5.24 -18.72 4.76
N GLY A 15 -6.07 -18.34 5.74
CA GLY A 15 -5.76 -18.55 7.16
C GLY A 15 -4.59 -17.67 7.61
N VAL A 16 -4.10 -17.89 8.83
CA VAL A 16 -2.92 -17.17 9.36
C VAL A 16 -1.66 -17.95 8.99
N LEU A 17 -0.81 -17.33 8.17
CA LEU A 17 0.51 -17.80 7.81
C LEU A 17 1.49 -17.34 8.88
N LEU A 18 2.14 -18.29 9.56
CA LEU A 18 3.12 -18.02 10.61
C LEU A 18 4.53 -18.19 10.05
N LEU A 19 5.33 -17.14 10.11
CA LEU A 19 6.71 -17.14 9.67
C LEU A 19 7.63 -16.93 10.88
N THR A 20 8.53 -17.88 11.10
CA THR A 20 9.61 -17.80 12.08
C THR A 20 10.95 -17.37 11.45
N LYS A 21 10.91 -17.02 10.17
CA LYS A 21 12.07 -16.55 9.42
C LYS A 21 11.88 -15.08 9.09
N SER A 22 12.97 -14.34 9.23
CA SER A 22 13.04 -12.92 8.93
C SER A 22 12.93 -12.68 7.43
N ILE A 23 12.06 -11.75 7.04
CA ILE A 23 11.85 -11.32 5.66
C ILE A 23 11.80 -9.79 5.61
N GLY A 24 12.23 -9.21 4.49
CA GLY A 24 12.15 -7.75 4.24
C GLY A 24 10.96 -7.34 3.39
N ALA A 25 10.53 -8.25 2.51
CA ALA A 25 9.45 -8.01 1.57
C ALA A 25 8.57 -9.25 1.36
N ILE A 26 7.34 -9.00 0.93
CA ILE A 26 6.36 -9.99 0.50
C ILE A 26 6.15 -9.80 -1.00
N ILE A 27 6.45 -10.82 -1.80
CA ILE A 27 6.00 -10.86 -3.19
C ILE A 27 4.54 -11.30 -3.21
N VAL A 28 3.70 -10.49 -3.87
CA VAL A 28 2.30 -10.79 -4.17
C VAL A 28 2.17 -11.03 -5.66
N SER A 29 1.82 -12.27 -6.05
CA SER A 29 1.53 -12.62 -7.45
C SER A 29 0.09 -13.09 -7.60
N THR A 30 -0.61 -12.64 -8.65
CA THR A 30 -2.00 -13.03 -8.93
C THR A 30 -2.34 -13.11 -10.41
N SER A 31 -3.33 -13.93 -10.76
CA SER A 31 -3.92 -13.99 -12.11
C SER A 31 -4.82 -12.80 -12.43
N LEU A 32 -5.08 -11.91 -11.47
CA LEU A 32 -5.82 -10.66 -11.66
C LEU A 32 -4.91 -9.51 -12.05
N ASP A 33 -5.44 -8.58 -12.84
CA ASP A 33 -4.84 -7.26 -12.96
C ASP A 33 -4.93 -6.53 -11.61
N VAL A 34 -3.94 -5.69 -11.27
CA VAL A 34 -3.90 -5.01 -9.97
C VAL A 34 -5.14 -4.14 -9.74
N GLU A 35 -5.71 -3.58 -10.81
CA GLU A 35 -6.96 -2.80 -10.78
C GLU A 35 -8.20 -3.66 -10.49
N ALA A 36 -8.12 -4.98 -10.72
CA ALA A 36 -9.18 -5.94 -10.47
C ALA A 36 -9.12 -6.55 -9.07
N LEU A 37 -8.16 -6.15 -8.23
CA LEU A 37 -8.11 -6.47 -6.80
C LEU A 37 -9.09 -5.56 -6.06
N THR A 38 -10.31 -6.04 -5.85
CA THR A 38 -11.45 -5.23 -5.37
C THR A 38 -12.02 -5.71 -4.04
N THR A 39 -11.83 -6.98 -3.71
CA THR A 39 -12.36 -7.61 -2.48
C THR A 39 -11.26 -8.15 -1.59
N GLU A 40 -10.07 -8.34 -2.16
CA GLU A 40 -8.90 -8.91 -1.54
C GLU A 40 -8.34 -7.96 -0.50
N GLN A 41 -8.11 -8.48 0.70
CA GLN A 41 -7.53 -7.74 1.80
C GLN A 41 -6.38 -8.53 2.41
N ILE A 42 -5.41 -7.79 2.96
CA ILE A 42 -4.24 -8.34 3.64
C ILE A 42 -4.14 -7.77 5.05
N LYS A 43 -3.73 -8.63 5.98
CA LYS A 43 -3.24 -8.23 7.31
C LYS A 43 -1.84 -8.79 7.51
N VAL A 44 -0.90 -7.92 7.91
CA VAL A 44 0.48 -8.22 8.30
C VAL A 44 0.74 -7.64 9.69
N GLU A 45 1.23 -8.48 10.59
CA GLU A 45 1.64 -8.07 11.94
C GLU A 45 2.88 -8.86 12.37
N VAL A 46 3.69 -8.28 13.25
CA VAL A 46 4.82 -8.95 13.90
C VAL A 46 4.48 -9.13 15.37
N GLU A 47 4.37 -10.37 15.81
CA GLU A 47 4.25 -10.69 17.22
C GLU A 47 5.65 -10.77 17.82
N LYS A 48 5.98 -9.83 18.71
CA LYS A 48 7.25 -9.81 19.43
C LYS A 48 7.04 -9.93 20.92
N ALA A 49 8.02 -10.50 21.62
CA ALA A 49 8.00 -10.54 23.09
C ALA A 49 7.92 -9.15 23.74
N THR A 50 8.43 -8.11 23.06
CA THR A 50 8.43 -6.71 23.53
C THR A 50 7.14 -5.96 23.24
N GLY A 51 6.22 -6.53 22.47
CA GLY A 51 4.98 -5.90 22.01
C GLY A 51 4.75 -6.12 20.53
N ASN A 52 3.48 -6.28 20.14
CA ASN A 52 3.12 -6.53 18.74
C ASN A 52 3.24 -5.26 17.90
N GLU A 53 3.71 -5.42 16.68
CA GLU A 53 3.79 -4.37 15.66
C GLU A 53 2.76 -4.67 14.57
N GLU A 54 1.79 -3.78 14.38
CA GLU A 54 0.82 -3.89 13.31
C GLU A 54 1.31 -3.12 12.09
N ILE A 55 1.88 -3.84 11.11
CA ILE A 55 2.27 -3.24 9.82
C ILE A 55 1.02 -2.72 9.12
N THR A 56 0.02 -3.60 9.01
CA THR A 56 -1.33 -3.20 8.62
C THR A 56 -2.19 -3.09 9.87
N ARG A 57 -2.80 -1.94 10.14
CA ARG A 57 -3.74 -1.74 11.26
C ARG A 57 -5.07 -2.47 11.00
N GLY A 58 -5.06 -3.80 11.16
CA GLY A 58 -6.13 -4.70 10.74
C GLY A 58 -6.06 -5.08 9.25
N TYR A 59 -7.18 -5.46 8.66
CA TYR A 59 -7.23 -5.78 7.23
C TYR A 59 -7.32 -4.50 6.39
N MET A 60 -6.42 -4.38 5.42
CA MET A 60 -6.44 -3.33 4.41
C MET A 60 -6.60 -3.91 3.00
N SER A 61 -7.06 -3.10 2.05
CA SER A 61 -7.13 -3.49 0.63
C SER A 61 -5.76 -3.98 0.15
N LEU A 62 -5.72 -5.15 -0.49
CA LEU A 62 -4.49 -5.70 -1.06
C LEU A 62 -3.96 -4.80 -2.19
N GLN A 63 -4.86 -4.18 -2.95
CA GLN A 63 -4.50 -3.20 -3.97
C GLN A 63 -3.79 -1.99 -3.35
N ASP A 64 -4.36 -1.41 -2.30
CA ASP A 64 -3.78 -0.23 -1.65
C ASP A 64 -2.45 -0.58 -0.95
N PHE A 65 -2.34 -1.79 -0.39
CA PHE A 65 -1.09 -2.29 0.18
C PHE A 65 0.01 -2.32 -0.88
N ILE A 66 -0.26 -2.98 -2.03
CA ILE A 66 0.67 -3.02 -3.16
C ILE A 66 1.09 -1.60 -3.58
N TYR A 67 0.13 -0.69 -3.76
CA TYR A 67 0.44 0.68 -4.19
C TYR A 67 1.33 1.42 -3.20
N LEU A 68 1.15 1.25 -1.88
CA LEU A 68 1.99 1.93 -0.90
C LEU A 68 3.38 1.33 -0.75
N THR A 69 3.53 0.04 -1.02
CA THR A 69 4.79 -0.69 -0.83
C THR A 69 5.66 -0.75 -2.08
N THR A 70 5.13 -0.41 -3.26
CA THR A 70 5.92 -0.30 -4.50
C THR A 70 6.33 1.13 -4.85
N PHE A 71 5.98 2.11 -4.02
CA PHE A 71 6.31 3.51 -4.28
C PHE A 71 7.82 3.73 -4.30
N ASN A 72 8.31 4.41 -5.35
CA ASN A 72 9.74 4.69 -5.54
C ASN A 72 10.62 3.43 -5.52
N GLY A 73 10.02 2.27 -5.82
CA GLY A 73 10.67 0.97 -5.90
C GLY A 73 10.49 0.34 -7.28
N ASP A 74 10.42 -0.98 -7.31
CA ASP A 74 10.19 -1.71 -8.55
C ASP A 74 8.73 -1.59 -9.03
N ALA A 75 8.57 -1.36 -10.33
CA ALA A 75 7.28 -1.35 -10.99
C ALA A 75 6.55 -2.68 -10.78
N ILE A 76 5.23 -2.62 -10.60
CA ILE A 76 4.42 -3.85 -10.61
C ILE A 76 4.53 -4.47 -12.00
N SER A 77 4.91 -5.75 -12.02
CA SER A 77 5.23 -6.46 -13.23
C SER A 77 4.17 -7.52 -13.55
N SER A 78 4.29 -8.09 -14.73
CA SER A 78 3.49 -9.23 -15.17
C SER A 78 4.33 -10.17 -16.00
N ASP A 79 3.92 -11.43 -16.04
CA ASP A 79 4.54 -12.48 -16.83
C ASP A 79 3.48 -13.36 -17.51
N ALA A 80 3.86 -14.48 -18.13
CA ALA A 80 2.92 -15.36 -18.81
C ALA A 80 1.89 -16.05 -17.88
N THR A 81 2.15 -16.09 -16.58
CA THR A 81 1.35 -16.75 -15.55
C THR A 81 0.54 -15.76 -14.73
N TYR A 82 1.17 -14.66 -14.30
CA TYR A 82 0.60 -13.68 -13.37
C TYR A 82 0.41 -12.33 -14.06
N LYS A 83 -0.79 -11.77 -13.89
CA LYS A 83 -1.15 -10.43 -14.37
C LYS A 83 -0.64 -9.33 -13.46
N THR A 84 -0.32 -9.67 -12.23
CA THR A 84 0.25 -8.76 -11.24
C THR A 84 1.24 -9.53 -10.40
N THR A 85 2.47 -9.04 -10.36
CA THR A 85 3.54 -9.46 -9.46
C THR A 85 4.16 -8.19 -8.89
N ALA A 86 4.09 -8.05 -7.56
CA ALA A 86 4.61 -6.89 -6.84
C ALA A 86 5.49 -7.35 -5.68
N GLU A 87 6.69 -6.79 -5.57
CA GLU A 87 7.50 -6.89 -4.36
C GLU A 87 7.08 -5.80 -3.38
N CYS A 88 6.53 -6.20 -2.24
CA CYS A 88 5.96 -5.30 -1.26
C CYS A 88 6.85 -5.28 -0.02
N GLU A 89 7.65 -4.23 0.15
CA GLU A 89 8.45 -4.04 1.36
C GLU A 89 7.55 -3.94 2.60
N ILE A 90 8.02 -4.48 3.73
CA ILE A 90 7.31 -4.43 5.02
C ILE A 90 8.18 -3.83 6.14
N CYS A 91 9.44 -3.53 5.86
CA CYS A 91 10.37 -2.83 6.73
C CYS A 91 11.46 -2.15 5.89
N GLU A 92 12.19 -1.22 6.49
CA GLU A 92 13.31 -0.54 5.85
C GLU A 92 14.63 -1.31 6.08
N ASP A 93 15.62 -1.15 5.19
CA ASP A 93 17.01 -1.61 5.40
C ASP A 93 17.20 -3.13 5.62
N GLY A 94 16.51 -4.00 4.88
CA GLY A 94 16.74 -5.45 4.89
C GLY A 94 15.57 -6.23 5.47
N ALA A 95 15.83 -7.22 6.32
CA ALA A 95 14.78 -8.01 6.96
C ALA A 95 14.52 -7.59 8.41
N ILE A 96 13.27 -7.78 8.84
CA ILE A 96 12.82 -7.57 10.23
C ILE A 96 13.65 -8.43 11.17
N VAL A 97 14.25 -7.83 12.20
CA VAL A 97 14.92 -8.57 13.28
C VAL A 97 13.88 -9.32 14.11
N LEU A 98 14.02 -10.65 14.20
CA LEU A 98 13.16 -11.53 14.99
C LEU A 98 13.95 -12.20 16.11
N GLY A 99 13.43 -12.16 17.34
CA GLY A 99 13.91 -13.00 18.43
C GLY A 99 13.39 -14.44 18.36
N ASP A 100 13.87 -15.30 19.27
CA ASP A 100 13.58 -16.75 19.30
C ASP A 100 12.08 -17.14 19.30
N LYS A 101 11.19 -16.23 19.70
CA LYS A 101 9.75 -16.46 19.77
C LYS A 101 8.93 -15.47 18.95
N ASP A 102 9.61 -14.58 18.24
CA ASP A 102 8.93 -13.57 17.45
C ASP A 102 8.47 -14.21 16.13
N VAL A 103 7.30 -13.82 15.64
CA VAL A 103 6.73 -14.36 14.41
C VAL A 103 6.08 -13.28 13.57
N ILE A 104 6.27 -13.36 12.26
CA ILE A 104 5.52 -12.56 11.30
C ILE A 104 4.23 -13.33 10.96
N LYS A 105 3.09 -12.66 11.09
CA LYS A 105 1.75 -13.19 10.81
C LYS A 105 1.21 -12.49 9.57
N ILE A 106 0.87 -13.27 8.55
CA ILE A 106 0.26 -12.78 7.31
C ILE A 106 -1.08 -13.49 7.11
N SER A 107 -2.10 -12.75 6.72
CA SER A 107 -3.40 -13.34 6.35
C SER A 107 -4.04 -12.58 5.20
N LEU A 108 -4.64 -13.33 4.28
CA LEU A 108 -5.43 -12.83 3.18
C LEU A 108 -6.89 -13.25 3.35
N ILE A 109 -7.81 -12.33 3.07
CA ILE A 109 -9.25 -12.59 3.02
C ILE A 109 -9.87 -11.95 1.78
N GLY A 110 -11.12 -12.33 1.48
CA GLY A 110 -11.85 -11.77 0.34
C GLY A 110 -11.27 -12.19 -1.02
N LEU A 111 -10.52 -13.30 -1.05
CA LEU A 111 -9.95 -13.87 -2.27
C LEU A 111 -11.05 -14.36 -3.19
N LYS A 112 -10.88 -14.14 -4.50
CA LYS A 112 -11.77 -14.68 -5.52
C LYS A 112 -11.33 -16.10 -5.83
N GLY A 113 -12.13 -17.08 -5.45
CA GLY A 113 -11.73 -18.49 -5.53
C GLY A 113 -11.49 -19.05 -6.94
N ALA A 114 -11.87 -18.32 -8.00
CA ALA A 114 -11.52 -18.65 -9.38
C ALA A 114 -10.11 -18.18 -9.78
N GLU A 115 -9.51 -17.31 -8.96
CA GLU A 115 -8.23 -16.66 -9.24
C GLU A 115 -7.09 -17.30 -8.46
N THR A 116 -5.89 -17.16 -9.00
CA THR A 116 -4.65 -17.63 -8.37
C THR A 116 -4.00 -16.49 -7.62
N TYR A 117 -3.53 -16.78 -6.42
CA TYR A 117 -2.73 -15.91 -5.56
C TYR A 117 -1.55 -16.72 -5.05
N VAL A 118 -0.37 -16.12 -5.08
CA VAL A 118 0.87 -16.67 -4.53
C VAL A 118 1.51 -15.60 -3.67
N LEU A 119 1.92 -15.99 -2.45
CA LEU A 119 2.73 -15.14 -1.59
C LEU A 119 4.10 -15.79 -1.41
N ASN A 120 5.15 -15.00 -1.59
CA ASN A 120 6.51 -15.39 -1.25
C ASN A 120 7.14 -14.37 -0.29
N GLY A 121 7.88 -14.84 0.70
CA GLY A 121 8.72 -13.99 1.54
C GLY A 121 10.13 -13.88 0.96
N ILE A 122 10.71 -12.69 0.99
CA ILE A 122 12.09 -12.43 0.58
C ILE A 122 12.99 -12.36 1.82
N GLU A 123 13.85 -13.37 1.96
CA GLU A 123 14.86 -13.43 3.01
C GLU A 123 15.98 -12.44 2.67
N MET A 124 16.36 -11.62 3.65
CA MET A 124 17.43 -10.61 3.57
C MET A 124 18.22 -10.63 4.88
N PRO A 125 19.40 -9.97 4.96
CA PRO A 125 20.09 -9.79 6.23
C PRO A 125 19.19 -9.13 7.29
N GLU A 126 19.18 -9.70 8.51
CA GLU A 126 18.42 -9.19 9.64
C GLU A 126 19.06 -7.91 10.17
N MET A 127 18.51 -6.77 9.76
CA MET A 127 19.08 -5.45 10.08
C MET A 127 18.00 -4.44 10.47
N SER A 128 16.73 -4.72 10.15
CA SER A 128 15.65 -3.77 10.36
C SER A 128 15.02 -3.87 11.75
N ASN A 129 15.09 -2.77 12.50
CA ASN A 129 14.38 -2.61 13.76
C ASN A 129 13.06 -1.85 13.60
N LYS A 130 12.70 -1.48 12.36
CA LYS A 130 11.61 -0.56 12.03
C LYS A 130 10.72 -1.20 10.97
N THR A 131 9.48 -1.51 11.36
CA THR A 131 8.47 -2.01 10.43
C THR A 131 7.70 -0.86 9.81
N LEU A 132 7.27 -1.03 8.55
CA LEU A 132 6.35 -0.08 7.94
C LEU A 132 5.03 -0.12 8.70
N ALA A 133 4.33 1.01 8.80
CA ALA A 133 2.99 1.06 9.35
C ALA A 133 2.08 1.93 8.49
N PHE A 134 0.80 1.56 8.41
CA PHE A 134 -0.18 2.27 7.59
C PHE A 134 -1.34 2.84 8.40
N GLU A 135 -1.84 4.00 8.01
CA GLU A 135 -3.00 4.66 8.62
C GLU A 135 -4.00 5.12 7.56
N ASN A 136 -5.27 4.73 7.74
CA ASN A 136 -6.35 5.19 6.88
C ASN A 136 -7.14 6.32 7.56
N LYS A 137 -7.17 7.48 6.93
CA LYS A 137 -8.09 8.56 7.27
C LYS A 137 -9.09 8.75 6.14
N SER A 138 -10.32 9.11 6.47
CA SER A 138 -11.36 9.34 5.47
C SER A 138 -12.13 10.61 5.74
N MET A 139 -12.71 11.16 4.68
CA MET A 139 -13.64 12.26 4.67
C MET A 139 -15.01 11.72 4.30
N SER A 140 -16.02 11.98 5.12
CA SER A 140 -17.37 11.43 4.92
C SER A 140 -18.07 12.06 3.72
N SER A 141 -19.19 11.48 3.28
CA SER A 141 -19.99 12.02 2.17
C SER A 141 -20.46 13.45 2.41
N ASP A 142 -20.68 13.83 3.67
CA ASP A 142 -21.30 15.10 4.05
C ASP A 142 -20.26 16.20 4.31
N ASP A 143 -19.01 15.82 4.58
CA ASP A 143 -17.90 16.75 4.73
C ASP A 143 -17.64 17.47 3.39
N LYS A 144 -17.40 18.78 3.47
CA LYS A 144 -16.97 19.62 2.34
C LYS A 144 -15.50 19.99 2.40
N ASP A 145 -14.96 20.04 3.61
CA ASP A 145 -13.57 20.32 3.89
C ASP A 145 -13.09 19.47 5.07
N LYS A 146 -11.85 18.98 5.00
CA LYS A 146 -11.24 18.22 6.08
C LYS A 146 -9.72 18.37 6.09
N HIS A 147 -9.21 18.57 7.30
CA HIS A 147 -7.79 18.67 7.59
C HIS A 147 -7.25 17.33 8.09
N PHE A 148 -6.11 16.90 7.54
CA PHE A 148 -5.41 15.68 7.90
C PHE A 148 -3.98 16.01 8.34
N GLU A 149 -3.64 15.70 9.59
CA GLU A 149 -2.25 15.75 10.07
C GLU A 149 -1.45 14.59 9.46
N VAL A 150 -0.30 14.90 8.84
CA VAL A 150 0.53 13.92 8.12
C VAL A 150 2.04 14.01 8.43
N TYR A 151 2.43 14.81 9.43
CA TYR A 151 3.83 15.11 9.77
C TYR A 151 4.75 13.89 9.97
N HIS A 152 4.20 12.71 10.31
CA HIS A 152 4.95 11.47 10.53
C HIS A 152 4.82 10.47 9.36
N CYS A 153 4.33 10.94 8.22
CA CYS A 153 4.06 10.09 7.06
C CYS A 153 4.97 10.53 5.91
N ASP A 154 5.48 9.56 5.15
CA ASP A 154 6.35 9.81 4.00
C ASP A 154 5.59 9.74 2.67
N LEU A 155 4.43 9.07 2.66
CA LEU A 155 3.61 8.82 1.48
C LEU A 155 2.12 8.84 1.82
N ALA A 156 1.33 9.45 0.94
CA ALA A 156 -0.13 9.33 0.91
C ALA A 156 -0.61 8.67 -0.39
N LEU A 157 -1.68 7.90 -0.26
CA LEU A 157 -2.52 7.41 -1.33
C LEU A 157 -3.89 8.08 -1.22
N LEU A 158 -4.13 9.09 -2.07
CA LEU A 158 -5.37 9.85 -2.13
C LEU A 158 -6.28 9.32 -3.24
N ASP A 159 -7.58 9.26 -3.01
CA ASP A 159 -8.54 8.93 -4.07
C ASP A 159 -8.48 9.96 -5.21
N ASN A 160 -8.29 9.48 -6.45
CA ASN A 160 -8.29 10.31 -7.65
C ASN A 160 -9.73 10.53 -8.13
N SER A 161 -10.44 11.47 -7.49
CA SER A 161 -11.83 11.82 -7.81
C SER A 161 -11.93 13.23 -8.38
N ASP A 162 -12.82 13.42 -9.37
CA ASP A 162 -13.17 14.74 -9.92
C ASP A 162 -14.05 15.57 -8.97
N ASP A 163 -14.55 14.98 -7.88
CA ASP A 163 -15.24 15.73 -6.82
C ASP A 163 -14.31 16.49 -5.89
N ILE A 164 -13.02 16.16 -5.89
CA ILE A 164 -12.01 16.91 -5.15
C ILE A 164 -11.72 18.20 -5.92
N GLN A 165 -12.05 19.32 -5.29
CA GLN A 165 -11.94 20.64 -5.90
C GLN A 165 -10.55 21.25 -5.68
N GLU A 166 -9.98 21.05 -4.49
CA GLU A 166 -8.74 21.67 -4.05
C GLU A 166 -8.06 20.77 -3.02
N VAL A 167 -6.74 20.66 -3.10
CA VAL A 167 -5.91 20.04 -2.07
C VAL A 167 -4.84 21.04 -1.68
N SER A 168 -4.68 21.30 -0.38
CA SER A 168 -3.68 22.23 0.13
C SER A 168 -2.69 21.49 1.02
N TYR A 169 -1.40 21.75 0.83
CA TYR A 169 -0.34 21.25 1.70
C TYR A 169 0.15 22.39 2.59
N THR A 170 0.19 22.14 3.89
CA THR A 170 0.96 22.98 4.82
C THR A 170 2.32 22.33 5.02
N PHE A 171 3.39 23.03 4.67
CA PHE A 171 4.77 22.54 4.84
C PHE A 171 5.32 22.85 6.24
N LEU A 172 6.47 22.27 6.60
CA LEU A 172 7.09 22.46 7.92
C LEU A 172 7.47 23.92 8.24
N ASN A 173 7.64 24.76 7.22
CA ASN A 173 7.87 26.20 7.36
C ASN A 173 6.57 27.01 7.40
N ASP A 174 5.44 26.35 7.63
CA ASP A 174 4.08 26.89 7.67
C ASP A 174 3.61 27.56 6.35
N ASN A 175 4.34 27.39 5.25
CA ASN A 175 3.86 27.79 3.94
C ASN A 175 2.73 26.87 3.49
N VAL A 176 1.65 27.47 3.00
CA VAL A 176 0.51 26.74 2.43
C VAL A 176 0.57 26.85 0.91
N VAL A 177 0.61 25.70 0.23
CA VAL A 177 0.56 25.61 -1.23
C VAL A 177 -0.70 24.87 -1.63
N LYS A 178 -1.42 25.41 -2.60
CA LYS A 178 -2.65 24.84 -3.13
C LYS A 178 -2.38 24.19 -4.47
N TYR A 179 -2.91 22.99 -4.64
CA TYR A 179 -2.79 22.23 -5.87
C TYR A 179 -4.16 21.95 -6.45
N THR A 180 -4.22 22.05 -7.77
CA THR A 180 -5.27 21.45 -8.57
C THR A 180 -5.06 19.94 -8.64
N MET A 181 -6.14 19.18 -8.90
CA MET A 181 -6.02 17.74 -9.14
C MET A 181 -5.16 17.42 -10.37
N HIS A 182 -5.07 18.32 -11.36
CA HIS A 182 -4.17 18.15 -12.50
C HIS A 182 -2.70 18.18 -12.06
N GLU A 183 -2.30 19.15 -11.24
CA GLU A 183 -0.94 19.24 -10.70
C GLU A 183 -0.60 18.01 -9.86
N LEU A 184 -1.49 17.58 -8.98
CA LEU A 184 -1.27 16.37 -8.18
C LEU A 184 -1.14 15.11 -9.04
N ARG A 185 -1.96 14.98 -10.10
CA ARG A 185 -1.83 13.87 -11.06
C ARG A 185 -0.47 13.87 -11.76
N VAL A 186 0.05 15.03 -12.13
CA VAL A 186 1.38 15.15 -12.75
C VAL A 186 2.47 14.82 -11.74
N LEU A 187 2.38 15.37 -10.51
CA LEU A 187 3.34 15.10 -9.44
C LEU A 187 3.42 13.60 -9.11
N SER A 188 2.28 12.95 -8.95
CA SER A 188 2.22 11.51 -8.67
C SER A 188 2.96 10.68 -9.72
N ARG A 189 2.78 10.99 -11.01
CA ARG A 189 3.45 10.31 -12.14
C ARG A 189 4.92 10.69 -12.30
N SER A 190 5.33 11.83 -11.75
CA SER A 190 6.71 12.29 -11.87
C SER A 190 7.66 11.53 -10.95
N VAL A 191 7.16 11.02 -9.83
CA VAL A 191 7.95 10.23 -8.89
C VAL A 191 8.09 8.80 -9.39
N ASP A 192 6.99 8.21 -9.83
CA ASP A 192 6.96 6.88 -10.43
C ASP A 192 6.37 6.94 -11.85
N PRO A 193 7.20 7.21 -12.87
CA PRO A 193 6.72 7.29 -14.25
C PRO A 193 6.29 5.94 -14.82
N VAL A 194 6.64 4.83 -14.17
CA VAL A 194 6.33 3.46 -14.60
C VAL A 194 5.72 2.70 -13.42
N ALA A 195 4.49 3.06 -13.06
CA ALA A 195 3.76 2.41 -11.97
C ALA A 195 3.58 0.89 -12.21
N TYR A 196 3.20 0.48 -13.43
CA TYR A 196 3.08 -0.95 -13.75
C TYR A 196 3.11 -1.31 -15.24
N VAL A 197 3.54 -2.54 -15.53
CA VAL A 197 3.61 -3.15 -16.86
C VAL A 197 2.62 -4.30 -16.96
N ARG A 198 1.67 -4.20 -17.89
CA ARG A 198 0.60 -5.19 -18.10
C ARG A 198 1.04 -6.33 -19.03
N GLN A 199 0.34 -7.47 -18.94
CA GLN A 199 0.61 -8.64 -19.80
C GLN A 199 0.42 -8.36 -21.30
N ASP A 200 -0.35 -7.32 -21.64
CA ASP A 200 -0.55 -6.85 -23.02
C ASP A 200 0.61 -5.95 -23.52
N PHE A 201 1.71 -5.89 -22.77
CA PHE A 201 2.91 -5.07 -23.03
C PHE A 201 2.67 -3.56 -22.96
N THR A 202 1.54 -3.12 -22.38
CA THR A 202 1.32 -1.70 -22.13
C THR A 202 1.94 -1.25 -20.81
N VAL A 203 2.48 -0.04 -20.81
CA VAL A 203 3.05 0.62 -19.63
C VAL A 203 2.07 1.67 -19.12
N LYS A 204 1.83 1.68 -17.81
CA LYS A 204 1.01 2.68 -17.13
C LYS A 204 1.88 3.46 -16.15
N GLY A 205 1.84 4.79 -16.26
CA GLY A 205 2.53 5.68 -15.33
C GLY A 205 1.67 6.14 -14.15
N ALA A 206 0.47 5.58 -13.97
CA ALA A 206 -0.43 5.97 -12.89
C ALA A 206 -1.36 4.81 -12.49
N PHE A 207 -1.72 4.77 -11.21
CA PHE A 207 -2.78 3.91 -10.71
C PHE A 207 -4.16 4.47 -11.03
N SER A 208 -5.08 3.62 -11.46
CA SER A 208 -6.47 4.03 -11.66
C SER A 208 -7.11 4.32 -10.31
N GLY A 209 -7.83 5.43 -10.23
CA GLY A 209 -8.58 5.81 -9.03
C GLY A 209 -7.74 6.27 -7.83
N LYS A 210 -6.40 6.28 -7.90
CA LYS A 210 -5.53 6.69 -6.79
C LYS A 210 -4.38 7.59 -7.24
N LEU A 211 -3.93 8.47 -6.36
CA LEU A 211 -2.73 9.29 -6.49
C LEU A 211 -1.76 8.94 -5.37
N GLN A 212 -0.53 8.60 -5.72
CA GLN A 212 0.57 8.51 -4.77
C GLN A 212 1.24 9.88 -4.63
N LEU A 213 1.32 10.37 -3.40
CA LEU A 213 1.76 11.73 -3.11
C LEU A 213 2.86 11.68 -2.04
N PRO A 214 4.12 12.01 -2.38
CA PRO A 214 5.18 12.10 -1.38
C PRO A 214 4.88 13.21 -0.38
N LEU A 215 5.18 12.96 0.89
CA LEU A 215 4.85 13.84 2.01
C LEU A 215 6.08 14.43 2.70
N PHE A 216 7.28 14.28 2.12
CA PHE A 216 8.50 14.87 2.66
C PHE A 216 8.34 16.38 2.93
N GLY A 217 8.47 16.77 4.19
CA GLY A 217 8.33 18.16 4.62
C GLY A 217 6.89 18.68 4.66
N VAL A 218 5.88 17.82 4.52
CA VAL A 218 4.45 18.17 4.62
C VAL A 218 3.97 17.89 6.04
N LYS A 219 3.43 18.92 6.68
CA LYS A 219 2.85 18.85 8.03
C LYS A 219 1.42 18.34 7.99
N SER A 220 0.63 18.85 7.05
CA SER A 220 -0.79 18.51 6.92
C SER A 220 -1.32 18.71 5.50
N ILE A 221 -2.43 18.03 5.22
CA ILE A 221 -3.18 18.10 3.97
C ILE A 221 -4.61 18.53 4.28
N GLU A 222 -5.09 19.55 3.58
CA GLU A 222 -6.50 19.94 3.56
C GLU A 222 -7.12 19.50 2.23
N VAL A 223 -8.28 18.84 2.27
CA VAL A 223 -9.01 18.40 1.08
C VAL A 223 -10.38 19.04 1.07
N ARG A 224 -10.69 19.78 0.00
CA ARG A 224 -12.03 20.30 -0.29
C ARG A 224 -12.70 19.48 -1.39
N LYS A 225 -13.95 19.07 -1.17
CA LYS A 225 -14.73 18.30 -2.14
C LYS A 225 -16.21 18.70 -2.22
N ASN A 226 -16.86 18.26 -3.30
CA ASN A 226 -18.31 18.19 -3.36
C ASN A 226 -18.84 17.15 -2.35
N GLN A 227 -20.05 17.39 -1.83
CA GLN A 227 -20.75 16.37 -1.04
C GLN A 227 -21.18 15.19 -1.92
N GLY A 228 -21.37 14.03 -1.30
CA GLY A 228 -21.92 12.84 -1.93
C GLY A 228 -20.95 11.65 -1.98
N ASN A 229 -19.65 11.91 -1.99
CA ASN A 229 -18.62 10.87 -2.05
C ASN A 229 -17.71 10.86 -0.82
N ILE A 230 -17.34 9.65 -0.38
CA ILE A 230 -16.28 9.44 0.61
C ILE A 230 -14.94 9.62 -0.11
N VAL A 231 -14.00 10.32 0.52
CA VAL A 231 -12.62 10.43 0.03
C VAL A 231 -11.69 9.83 1.08
N ASN A 232 -10.85 8.90 0.66
CA ASN A 232 -9.88 8.24 1.52
C ASN A 232 -8.48 8.82 1.30
N LEU A 233 -7.76 8.92 2.40
CA LEU A 233 -6.35 9.26 2.47
C LEU A 233 -5.68 8.18 3.32
N LEU A 234 -5.09 7.21 2.63
CA LEU A 234 -4.30 6.16 3.25
C LEU A 234 -2.84 6.59 3.26
N MET A 235 -2.13 6.43 4.37
CA MET A 235 -0.78 6.94 4.54
C MET A 235 0.16 5.85 5.01
N ARG A 236 1.40 5.93 4.56
CA ARG A 236 2.53 5.19 5.13
C ARG A 236 3.23 6.07 6.15
N ILE A 237 3.40 5.53 7.35
CA ILE A 237 4.12 6.16 8.44
C ILE A 237 5.60 5.87 8.21
N GLU A 238 6.44 6.91 8.31
CA GLU A 238 7.89 6.78 8.25
C GLU A 238 8.36 5.77 9.31
N ALA A 239 9.14 4.77 8.91
CA ALA A 239 9.62 3.73 9.82
C ALA A 239 10.70 4.28 10.75
#